data_AF-A0A7S1Z3M8-F1
#
_entry.id   AF-A0A7S1Z3M8-F1
#
_cell.length_a   1.000
_cell.length_b   1.000
_cell.length_c   1.000
_cell.angle_alpha   90.00
_cell.angle_beta   90.00
_cell.angle_gamma   90.00
#
_symmetry.space_group_name_H-M   'P 1'
#
loop_
_entity.id
_entity.type
_entity.pdbx_description
1 polymer ?
#
loop_
_entity_poly.entity_id
_entity_poly.type
_entity_poly.pdbx_seq_one_letter_code
_entity_poly.pdbx_strand_id
1 'polypeptide(L)'
;AIGFAWSFDRYIINWELMFKKLLRYKNQYGDCLVPFNYSNDKALGYWVHRQKRIYKDIQTGRKGPITMKRFKMLDSIGFAWESFSRNRKISLNSSKRKTAF
;
A
#
# COMPACT_ATOMS: atom_id res chain seq x y z
N ALA A 1 -4.82 39.67 -2.30
CA ALA A 1 -3.96 38.67 -1.64
C ALA A 1 -3.83 37.47 -2.56
N ILE A 2 -2.62 37.19 -3.06
CA ILE A 2 -2.40 36.13 -4.03
C ILE A 2 -1.98 34.87 -3.27
N GLY A 3 -2.94 33.97 -3.03
CA GLY A 3 -2.76 32.70 -2.33
C GLY A 3 -2.18 31.61 -3.22
N PHE A 4 -1.01 31.85 -3.84
CA PHE A 4 -0.26 30.76 -4.45
C PHE A 4 0.47 30.00 -3.33
N ALA A 5 -0.21 29.02 -2.76
CA ALA A 5 0.38 28.03 -1.88
C ALA A 5 1.40 27.20 -2.67
N TRP A 6 2.66 27.64 -2.64
CA TRP A 6 3.80 26.88 -3.14
C TRP A 6 3.92 25.58 -2.35
N SER A 7 3.28 24.51 -2.84
CA SER A 7 3.77 23.13 -2.98
C SER A 7 4.71 22.51 -1.91
N PHE A 8 4.69 22.93 -0.64
CA PHE A 8 5.54 22.37 0.42
C PHE A 8 4.78 21.55 1.47
N ASP A 9 3.48 21.29 1.26
CA ASP A 9 2.67 20.33 2.06
C ASP A 9 2.73 18.89 1.49
N ARG A 10 3.80 18.61 0.74
CA ARG A 10 4.17 17.28 0.24
C ARG A 10 4.79 16.41 1.37
N TYR A 11 4.93 16.93 2.60
CA TYR A 11 5.98 16.46 3.51
C TYR A 11 5.57 15.55 4.68
N ILE A 12 4.31 15.41 5.12
CA ILE A 12 3.95 14.33 6.07
C ILE A 12 2.62 13.70 5.66
N ILE A 13 2.69 12.78 4.70
CA ILE A 13 1.56 11.87 4.43
C ILE A 13 1.41 10.96 5.66
N ASN A 14 0.48 11.29 6.55
CA ASN A 14 0.16 10.46 7.69
C ASN A 14 -0.42 9.12 7.20
N TRP A 15 0.26 8.02 7.54
CA TRP A 15 -0.11 6.67 7.09
C TRP A 15 -1.51 6.28 7.58
N GLU A 16 -1.88 6.64 8.81
CA GLU A 16 -3.18 6.31 9.39
C GLU A 16 -4.32 7.08 8.70
N LEU A 17 -4.06 8.35 8.33
CA LEU A 17 -5.02 9.15 7.57
C LEU A 17 -5.28 8.52 6.19
N MET A 18 -4.23 8.10 5.49
CA MET A 18 -4.36 7.45 4.19
C MET A 18 -5.03 6.08 4.31
N PHE A 19 -4.75 5.33 5.37
CA PHE A 19 -5.45 4.08 5.65
C PHE A 19 -6.95 4.30 5.87
N LYS A 20 -7.35 5.33 6.63
CA LYS A 20 -8.76 5.71 6.77
C LYS A 20 -9.40 6.12 5.44
N LYS A 21 -8.68 6.84 4.58
CA LYS A 21 -9.15 7.19 3.23
C LYS A 21 -9.34 5.94 2.36
N LEU A 22 -8.43 4.98 2.45
CA LEU A 22 -8.54 3.71 1.75
C LEU A 22 -9.74 2.89 2.24
N LEU A 23 -10.01 2.86 3.56
CA LEU A 23 -11.22 2.24 4.11
C LEU A 23 -12.50 2.87 3.54
N ARG A 24 -12.55 4.20 3.44
CA ARG A 24 -13.69 4.90 2.82
C ARG A 24 -13.84 4.54 1.34
N TYR A 25 -12.73 4.49 0.60
CA TYR A 25 -12.73 4.03 -0.79
C TYR A 25 -13.28 2.61 -0.91
N LYS A 26 -12.81 1.68 -0.07
CA LYS A 26 -13.32 0.30 -0.03
C LYS A 26 -14.80 0.25 0.28
N ASN A 27 -15.31 1.05 1.22
CA ASN A 27 -16.73 1.09 1.52
C ASN A 27 -17.57 1.62 0.36
N GLN A 28 -17.00 2.50 -0.48
CA GLN A 28 -17.69 3.09 -1.62
C GLN A 28 -17.65 2.20 -2.87
N TYR A 29 -16.52 1.56 -3.16
CA TYR A 29 -16.30 0.81 -4.41
C TYR A 29 -16.25 -0.71 -4.22
N GLY A 30 -16.20 -1.19 -2.98
CA GLY A 30 -16.12 -2.62 -2.64
C GLY A 30 -14.70 -3.20 -2.66
N ASP A 31 -13.72 -2.48 -3.21
CA ASP A 31 -12.34 -2.94 -3.39
C ASP A 31 -11.29 -1.90 -2.93
N CYS A 32 -10.02 -2.30 -2.97
CA CYS A 32 -8.87 -1.42 -2.69
C CYS A 32 -8.06 -1.07 -3.95
N LEU A 33 -8.65 -1.19 -5.14
CA LEU A 33 -8.02 -0.94 -6.44
C LEU A 33 -8.08 0.54 -6.80
N VAL A 34 -7.45 1.38 -5.98
CA VAL A 34 -7.37 2.82 -6.25
C VAL A 34 -6.48 3.07 -7.47
N PRO A 35 -6.97 3.75 -8.53
CA PRO A 35 -6.15 4.15 -9.68
C PRO A 35 -5.02 5.11 -9.26
N PHE A 36 -3.88 5.06 -9.95
CA PHE A 36 -2.77 5.98 -9.68
C PHE A 36 -3.19 7.45 -9.84
N ASN A 37 -3.90 7.76 -10.93
CA ASN A 37 -4.46 9.08 -11.21
C ASN A 37 -5.91 9.18 -10.72
N TYR A 38 -6.18 8.77 -9.48
CA TYR A 38 -7.52 8.91 -8.91
C TYR A 38 -7.91 10.39 -8.81
N SER A 39 -8.83 10.83 -9.67
CA SER A 39 -9.19 12.25 -9.82
C SER A 39 -9.73 12.87 -8.53
N ASN A 40 -10.46 12.10 -7.72
CA ASN A 40 -11.09 12.59 -6.50
C ASN A 40 -10.08 12.73 -5.34
N ASP A 41 -9.04 11.91 -5.32
CA ASP A 41 -7.96 12.01 -4.32
C ASP A 41 -6.63 11.49 -4.90
N LYS A 42 -5.90 12.39 -5.57
CA LYS A 42 -4.59 12.08 -6.17
C LYS A 42 -3.57 11.64 -5.12
N ALA A 43 -3.68 12.10 -3.88
CA ALA A 43 -2.77 11.71 -2.80
C ALA A 43 -3.00 10.25 -2.39
N LEU A 44 -4.26 9.80 -2.36
CA LEU A 44 -4.60 8.39 -2.10
C LEU A 44 -4.06 7.47 -3.21
N GLY A 45 -4.24 7.84 -4.48
CA GLY A 45 -3.71 7.08 -5.62
C GLY A 45 -2.18 6.95 -5.58
N TYR A 46 -1.47 8.04 -5.33
CA TYR A 46 -0.02 8.04 -5.14
C TYR A 46 0.41 7.19 -3.94
N TRP A 47 -0.30 7.30 -2.81
CA TRP A 47 0.00 6.55 -1.60
C TRP A 47 -0.16 5.04 -1.79
N VAL A 48 -1.26 4.60 -2.42
CA VAL A 48 -1.50 3.18 -2.78
C VAL A 48 -0.37 2.66 -3.66
N HIS A 49 0.03 3.40 -4.69
CA HIS A 49 1.15 3.04 -5.55
C HIS A 49 2.47 2.93 -4.77
N ARG A 50 2.72 3.86 -3.84
CA ARG A 50 3.89 3.81 -2.95
C ARG A 50 3.89 2.56 -2.06
N GLN A 51 2.74 2.17 -1.48
CA GLN A 51 2.66 0.94 -0.68
C GLN A 51 3.01 -0.31 -1.51
N LYS A 52 2.49 -0.41 -2.75
CA LYS A 52 2.80 -1.52 -3.67
C LYS A 52 4.29 -1.59 -4.03
N ARG A 53 4.92 -0.44 -4.30
CA ARG A 53 6.36 -0.36 -4.57
C ARG A 53 7.20 -0.84 -3.38
N ILE A 54 6.88 -0.38 -2.17
CA ILE A 54 7.59 -0.79 -0.96
C ILE A 54 7.45 -2.31 -0.75
N TYR A 55 6.27 -2.87 -0.97
CA TYR A 55 6.05 -4.32 -0.88
C TYR A 55 6.90 -5.10 -1.90
N LYS A 56 6.95 -4.65 -3.16
CA LYS A 56 7.81 -5.25 -4.20
C LYS A 56 9.30 -5.16 -3.86
N ASP A 57 9.76 -4.03 -3.32
CA ASP A 57 11.15 -3.89 -2.88
C ASP A 57 11.49 -4.89 -1.77
N ILE A 58 10.57 -5.14 -0.82
CA ILE A 58 10.74 -6.15 0.23
C ILE A 58 10.77 -7.56 -0.33
N GLN A 59 9.89 -7.89 -1.28
CA GLN A 59 9.91 -9.19 -1.95
C GLN A 59 11.24 -9.47 -2.67
N THR A 60 11.89 -8.43 -3.21
CA THR A 60 13.18 -8.54 -3.91
C THR A 60 14.40 -8.50 -2.97
N GLY A 61 14.18 -8.54 -1.65
CA GLY A 61 15.24 -8.58 -0.64
C GLY A 61 15.78 -7.21 -0.23
N ARG A 62 15.19 -6.10 -0.71
CA ARG A 62 15.54 -4.77 -0.24
C ARG A 62 14.82 -4.46 1.07
N LYS A 63 15.54 -3.90 2.05
CA LYS A 63 14.94 -3.46 3.31
C LYS A 63 14.08 -2.22 3.07
N GLY A 64 12.76 -2.42 3.04
CA GLY A 64 11.78 -1.33 2.94
C GLY A 64 11.29 -0.86 4.32
N PRO A 65 10.80 0.38 4.45
CA PRO A 65 10.34 0.95 5.73
C PRO A 65 8.92 0.54 6.14
N ILE A 66 8.30 -0.47 5.50
CA ILE A 66 6.97 -0.91 5.96
C ILE A 66 7.16 -1.69 7.27
N THR A 67 6.63 -1.14 8.35
CA THR A 67 6.52 -1.88 9.61
C THR A 67 5.58 -3.06 9.38
N MET A 68 5.92 -4.25 9.88
CA MET A 68 5.06 -5.44 9.81
C MET A 68 3.60 -5.17 10.24
N LYS A 69 3.41 -4.23 11.18
CA LYS A 69 2.11 -3.71 11.62
C LYS A 69 1.28 -3.11 10.46
N ARG A 70 1.88 -2.26 9.64
CA ARG A 70 1.23 -1.58 8.49
C ARG A 70 0.86 -2.58 7.41
N PHE A 71 1.72 -3.57 7.18
CA PHE A 71 1.43 -4.67 6.26
C PHE A 71 0.21 -5.45 6.74
N LYS A 72 0.19 -5.91 8.00
CA LYS A 72 -0.96 -6.63 8.59
C LYS A 72 -2.27 -5.85 8.51
N MET A 73 -2.23 -4.53 8.74
CA MET A 73 -3.41 -3.68 8.63
C MET A 73 -3.96 -3.61 7.20
N LEU A 74 -3.09 -3.46 6.19
CA LEU A 74 -3.50 -3.47 4.78
C LEU A 74 -3.97 -4.86 4.33
N ASP A 75 -3.32 -5.93 4.80
CA ASP A 75 -3.72 -7.30 4.50
C ASP A 75 -5.10 -7.63 5.09
N SER A 76 -5.39 -7.17 6.32
CA SER A 76 -6.69 -7.38 6.99
C SER A 76 -7.88 -6.79 6.24
N ILE A 77 -7.65 -5.80 5.38
CA ILE A 77 -8.70 -5.19 4.55
C ILE A 77 -8.73 -5.75 3.13
N GLY A 78 -7.96 -6.80 2.83
CA GLY A 78 -7.90 -7.42 1.51
C GLY A 78 -7.21 -6.54 0.47
N PHE A 79 -6.18 -5.79 0.87
CA PHE A 79 -5.45 -4.91 -0.04
C PHE A 79 -4.78 -5.70 -1.17
N ALA A 80 -5.09 -5.34 -2.41
CA ALA A 80 -4.52 -6.00 -3.59
C ALA A 80 -3.06 -5.55 -3.82
N TRP A 81 -2.12 -6.30 -3.23
CA TRP A 81 -0.68 -6.07 -3.36
C TRP A 81 -0.15 -6.30 -4.78
N GLU A 82 -0.71 -7.26 -5.49
CA GLU A 82 -0.34 -7.60 -6.86
C GLU A 82 -1.44 -7.18 -7.84
N SER A 83 -1.07 -6.59 -8.97
CA SER A 83 -1.97 -6.60 -10.13
C SER A 83 -2.08 -8.05 -10.56
N PHE A 84 -3.28 -8.61 -10.59
CA PHE A 84 -3.52 -9.98 -11.04
C PHE A 84 -3.00 -10.19 -12.48
N SER A 85 -1.72 -10.51 -12.63
CA SER A 85 -1.28 -11.38 -13.70
C SER A 85 -1.72 -12.78 -13.29
N ARG A 86 -2.84 -13.24 -13.88
CA ARG A 86 -3.32 -14.63 -13.85
C ARG A 86 -2.12 -15.58 -13.85
N ASN A 87 -2.15 -16.57 -12.96
CA ASN A 87 -1.11 -17.56 -12.66
C ASN A 87 0.11 -17.07 -11.86
N ARG A 88 0.03 -17.23 -10.54
CA ARG A 88 0.99 -18.08 -9.82
C ARG A 88 0.32 -18.66 -8.58
N LYS A 89 0.23 -20.00 -8.53
CA LYS A 89 0.13 -20.76 -7.29
C LYS A 89 1.33 -20.35 -6.43
N ILE A 90 1.17 -19.37 -5.55
CA ILE A 90 2.08 -19.22 -4.41
C ILE A 90 1.50 -20.17 -3.37
N SER A 91 2.01 -21.40 -3.43
CA SER A 91 2.03 -22.29 -2.29
C SER A 91 2.45 -21.47 -1.07
N LEU A 92 1.60 -21.42 -0.07
CA LEU A 92 1.96 -21.10 1.30
C LEU A 92 3.06 -22.09 1.72
N ASN A 93 4.30 -21.79 1.37
CA ASN A 93 5.45 -22.42 2.00
C ASN A 93 5.51 -21.82 3.39
N SER A 94 4.80 -22.50 4.30
CA SER A 94 5.20 -22.67 5.68
C SER A 94 6.73 -22.64 5.76
N SER A 95 7.28 -21.50 6.17
CA SER A 95 8.70 -21.38 6.50
C SER A 95 8.94 -22.15 7.79
N LYS A 96 9.00 -23.48 7.68
CA LYS A 96 9.91 -24.29 8.46
C LYS A 96 11.32 -23.84 8.06
N ARG A 97 11.88 -22.89 8.79
CA ARG A 97 13.34 -22.82 8.92
C ARG A 97 13.69 -23.70 10.11
N LYS A 98 14.06 -24.95 9.79
CA LYS A 98 14.92 -25.76 10.64
C LYS A 98 16.23 -24.99 10.79
N THR A 99 16.57 -24.57 11.99
CA THR A 99 17.95 -24.27 12.38
C THR A 99 18.45 -25.49 13.13
N ALA A 100 19.40 -26.19 12.51
CA ALA A 100 20.16 -27.24 13.13
C ALA A 100 21.17 -26.63 14.12
N PHE A 101 21.29 -27.27 15.28
CA PHE A 101 22.49 -27.34 16.11
C PHE A 101 22.63 -28.80 16.54
#